data_AF-A0A7H4MYR1-F1
#
_entry.id   AF-A0A7H4MYR1-F1
#
_cell.length_a   1.000
_cell.length_b   1.000
_cell.length_c   1.000
_cell.angle_alpha   90.00
_cell.angle_beta   90.00
_cell.angle_gamma   90.00
#
_symmetry.space_group_name_H-M   'P 1'
#
loop_
_entity.id
_entity.type
_entity.pdbx_description
1 polymer ?
#
loop_
_entity_poly.entity_id
_entity_poly.type
_entity_poly.pdbx_seq_one_letter_code
_entity_poly.pdbx_strand_id
1 'polypeptide(L)'
;MWVRKQLQPSAAADGVLCSVLAVNPWTPGAGHREKSGIYLSPENAIEWAAKRLVGASSSLDIVAVLLTAPTLETFTRELSVFHEVFPLPEVGAIWRRATTAVSLEISKMQIPARASGFPSPMPLSVASLRGASAAAALLNSVQGGRREPGG
;
A
#
# COMPACT_ATOMS: atom_id res chain seq x y z
N MET A 1 -12.69 -42.93 16.99
CA MET A 1 -12.22 -43.46 15.69
C MET A 1 -12.50 -42.38 14.64
N TRP A 2 -11.49 -41.84 13.97
CA TRP A 2 -11.69 -40.79 12.96
C TRP A 2 -11.93 -41.43 11.60
N VAL A 3 -12.96 -40.96 10.89
CA VAL A 3 -13.35 -41.49 9.57
C VAL A 3 -13.08 -40.42 8.52
N ARG A 4 -12.26 -40.74 7.53
CA ARG A 4 -12.03 -39.87 6.36
C ARG A 4 -13.24 -39.98 5.43
N LYS A 5 -13.87 -38.85 5.12
CA LYS A 5 -14.88 -38.75 4.06
C LYS A 5 -14.43 -37.72 3.04
N GLN A 6 -14.65 -38.04 1.76
CA GLN A 6 -14.32 -37.17 0.64
C GLN A 6 -15.61 -36.47 0.21
N LEU A 7 -15.64 -35.14 0.34
CA LEU A 7 -16.72 -34.32 -0.17
C LEU A 7 -16.42 -34.01 -1.64
N GLN A 8 -17.38 -34.28 -2.52
CA GLN A 8 -17.34 -33.85 -3.91
C GLN A 8 -18.52 -32.90 -4.18
N PRO A 9 -18.32 -31.83 -4.96
CA PRO A 9 -19.43 -31.02 -5.44
C PRO A 9 -20.43 -31.90 -6.19
N SER A 10 -21.73 -31.70 -5.93
CA SER A 10 -22.81 -32.36 -6.67
C SER A 10 -22.71 -32.02 -8.16
N ALA A 11 -23.13 -32.93 -9.05
CA ALA A 11 -23.28 -32.61 -10.48
C ALA A 11 -24.29 -31.46 -10.73
N ALA A 12 -25.18 -31.17 -9.77
CA ALA A 12 -26.05 -30.00 -9.78
C ALA A 12 -25.29 -28.67 -9.49
N ALA A 13 -24.03 -28.74 -9.08
CA ALA A 13 -23.18 -27.57 -8.86
C ALA A 13 -22.47 -27.10 -10.15
N ASP A 14 -22.48 -27.89 -11.22
CA ASP A 14 -21.98 -27.45 -12.53
C ASP A 14 -22.84 -26.27 -13.02
N GLY A 15 -22.18 -25.13 -13.25
CA GLY A 15 -22.84 -23.89 -13.67
C GLY A 15 -23.41 -23.02 -12.54
N VAL A 16 -23.12 -23.33 -11.26
CA VAL A 16 -23.47 -22.43 -10.15
C VAL A 16 -22.65 -21.14 -10.27
N LEU A 17 -23.35 -20.04 -10.52
CA LEU A 17 -22.77 -18.70 -10.57
C LEU A 17 -22.77 -18.11 -9.16
N CYS A 18 -21.59 -18.03 -8.55
CA CYS A 18 -21.39 -17.35 -7.28
C CYS A 18 -20.74 -15.99 -7.50
N SER A 19 -21.29 -14.95 -6.85
CA SER A 19 -20.58 -13.69 -6.68
C SER A 19 -19.70 -13.78 -5.44
N VAL A 20 -18.44 -13.35 -5.55
CA VAL A 20 -17.48 -13.36 -4.44
C VAL A 20 -17.28 -11.93 -3.95
N LEU A 21 -17.50 -11.71 -2.65
CA LEU A 21 -17.21 -10.45 -1.99
C LEU A 21 -16.12 -10.67 -0.95
N ALA A 22 -14.96 -10.05 -1.14
CA ALA A 22 -13.86 -10.11 -0.19
C ALA A 22 -13.68 -8.77 0.53
N VAL A 23 -13.73 -8.82 1.87
CA VAL A 23 -13.44 -7.67 2.73
C VAL A 23 -12.13 -7.92 3.44
N ASN A 24 -11.19 -7.00 3.31
CA ASN A 24 -9.86 -7.11 3.91
C ASN A 24 -9.46 -5.78 4.57
N PRO A 25 -8.40 -5.77 5.40
CA PRO A 25 -7.96 -4.54 6.08
C PRO A 25 -7.63 -3.38 5.14
N TRP A 26 -7.29 -3.65 3.88
CA TRP A 26 -7.01 -2.60 2.91
C TRP A 26 -8.21 -2.19 2.05
N THR A 27 -9.39 -2.77 2.29
CA THR A 27 -10.63 -2.36 1.63
C THR A 27 -11.01 -0.95 2.09
N PRO A 28 -11.17 0.03 1.17
CA PRO A 28 -11.53 1.39 1.52
C PRO A 28 -12.86 1.45 2.30
N GLY A 29 -12.82 2.11 3.46
CA GLY A 29 -13.99 2.28 4.33
C GLY A 29 -14.39 1.05 5.16
N ALA A 30 -13.73 -0.09 5.01
CA ALA A 30 -13.92 -1.26 5.87
C ALA A 30 -12.80 -1.40 6.91
N GLY A 31 -11.56 -1.22 6.47
CA GLY A 31 -10.39 -1.31 7.34
C GLY A 31 -10.11 -0.01 8.10
N HIS A 32 -9.54 -0.16 9.30
CA HIS A 32 -9.06 0.93 10.12
C HIS A 32 -7.54 1.03 10.06
N ARG A 33 -7.05 2.27 10.18
CA ARG A 33 -5.63 2.57 10.22
C ARG A 33 -5.29 3.16 11.59
N GLU A 34 -4.41 2.47 12.29
CA GLU A 34 -3.82 2.92 13.55
C GLU A 34 -2.30 3.12 13.39
N LYS A 35 -1.67 3.65 14.44
CA LYS A 35 -0.20 3.79 14.48
C LYS A 35 0.51 2.43 14.38
N SER A 36 -0.12 1.37 14.89
CA SER A 36 0.37 -0.01 14.89
C SER A 36 0.20 -0.71 13.54
N GLY A 37 -0.63 -0.20 12.63
CA GLY A 37 -0.87 -0.83 11.33
C GLY A 37 -2.31 -0.66 10.84
N ILE A 38 -2.67 -1.49 9.86
CA ILE A 38 -4.02 -1.54 9.30
C ILE A 38 -4.69 -2.82 9.81
N TYR A 39 -5.91 -2.72 10.31
CA TYR A 39 -6.68 -3.88 10.78
C TYR A 39 -8.14 -3.82 10.31
N LEU A 40 -8.82 -4.96 10.43
CA LEU A 40 -10.25 -5.11 10.14
C LEU A 40 -10.89 -5.81 11.33
N SER A 41 -11.89 -5.19 11.96
CA SER A 41 -12.70 -5.87 12.96
C SER A 41 -13.80 -6.70 12.27
N PRO A 42 -14.25 -7.82 12.87
CA PRO A 42 -15.36 -8.59 12.33
C PRO A 42 -16.64 -7.77 12.15
N GLU A 43 -16.94 -6.89 13.09
CA GLU A 43 -18.12 -6.01 13.04
C GLU A 43 -18.09 -5.08 11.82
N ASN A 44 -16.96 -4.43 11.58
CA ASN A 44 -16.80 -3.52 10.43
C ASN A 44 -16.81 -4.29 9.10
N ALA A 45 -16.26 -5.50 9.08
CA ALA A 45 -16.32 -6.36 7.89
C ALA A 45 -17.76 -6.71 7.53
N ILE A 46 -18.57 -7.09 8.53
CA ILE A 46 -19.99 -7.43 8.35
C ILE A 46 -20.78 -6.20 7.94
N GLU A 47 -20.61 -5.06 8.62
CA GLU A 47 -21.35 -3.83 8.29
C GLU A 47 -21.05 -3.37 6.85
N TRP A 48 -19.78 -3.42 6.46
CA TRP A 48 -19.37 -3.06 5.10
C TRP A 48 -19.94 -4.05 4.07
N ALA A 49 -19.89 -5.35 4.34
CA ALA A 49 -20.46 -6.37 3.46
C ALA A 49 -21.99 -6.23 3.34
N ALA A 50 -22.69 -6.00 4.45
CA ALA A 50 -24.14 -5.80 4.48
C ALA A 50 -24.54 -4.59 3.62
N LYS A 51 -23.80 -3.48 3.70
CA LYS A 51 -24.03 -2.29 2.84
C LYS A 51 -23.92 -2.61 1.34
N ARG A 52 -23.08 -3.58 0.95
CA ARG A 52 -22.96 -4.01 -0.45
C ARG A 52 -24.07 -4.94 -0.91
N LEU A 53 -24.76 -5.57 0.02
CA LEU A 53 -25.90 -6.43 -0.24
C LEU A 53 -27.24 -5.66 -0.24
N VAL A 54 -27.24 -4.37 0.13
CA VAL A 54 -28.42 -3.52 0.06
C VAL A 54 -28.89 -3.40 -1.39
N GLY A 55 -30.09 -3.91 -1.68
CA GLY A 55 -30.67 -3.93 -3.02
C GLY A 55 -30.46 -5.24 -3.79
N ALA A 56 -29.77 -6.22 -3.19
CA ALA A 56 -29.71 -7.57 -3.73
C ALA A 56 -31.07 -8.30 -3.53
N SER A 57 -31.35 -9.31 -4.35
CA SER A 57 -32.61 -10.08 -4.27
C SER A 57 -32.85 -10.64 -2.87
N SER A 58 -34.11 -10.71 -2.43
CA SER A 58 -34.47 -11.21 -1.09
C SER A 58 -34.20 -12.72 -0.90
N SER A 59 -33.87 -13.43 -1.97
CA SER A 59 -33.58 -14.87 -1.96
C SER A 59 -32.13 -15.10 -2.41
N LEU A 60 -31.18 -14.94 -1.48
CA LEU A 60 -29.77 -15.24 -1.71
C LEU A 60 -29.28 -16.22 -0.65
N ASP A 61 -28.68 -17.32 -1.10
CA ASP A 61 -27.90 -18.20 -0.25
C ASP A 61 -26.49 -17.62 -0.09
N ILE A 62 -26.16 -17.20 1.13
CA ILE A 62 -24.89 -16.53 1.43
C ILE A 62 -24.04 -17.43 2.32
N VAL A 63 -22.81 -17.67 1.88
CA VAL A 63 -21.78 -18.32 2.70
C VAL A 63 -20.73 -17.27 3.06
N ALA A 64 -20.61 -16.96 4.36
CA ALA A 64 -19.59 -16.06 4.88
C ALA A 64 -18.45 -16.88 5.50
N VAL A 65 -17.22 -16.63 5.06
CA VAL A 65 -16.02 -17.26 5.61
C VAL A 65 -15.12 -16.16 6.17
N LEU A 66 -14.83 -16.24 7.46
CA LEU A 66 -13.88 -15.37 8.13
C LEU A 66 -12.56 -16.11 8.31
N LEU A 67 -11.49 -15.59 7.73
CA LEU A 67 -10.14 -16.12 7.90
C LEU A 67 -9.39 -15.25 8.91
N THR A 68 -8.85 -15.87 9.95
CA THR A 68 -8.05 -15.20 10.98
C THR A 68 -6.80 -16.01 11.31
N ALA A 69 -5.76 -15.31 11.76
CA ALA A 69 -4.55 -15.92 12.28
C ALA A 69 -3.91 -14.99 13.32
N PRO A 70 -3.11 -15.52 14.25
CA PRO A 70 -2.53 -14.73 15.33
C PRO A 70 -1.45 -13.75 14.86
N THR A 71 -0.79 -14.02 13.73
CA THR A 71 0.24 -13.15 13.14
C THR A 71 0.03 -13.01 11.63
N LEU A 72 0.58 -11.95 11.04
CA LEU A 72 0.49 -11.71 9.60
C LEU A 72 1.25 -12.78 8.78
N GLU A 73 2.32 -13.34 9.33
CA GLU A 73 3.09 -14.43 8.72
C GLU A 73 2.26 -15.72 8.65
N THR A 74 1.66 -16.12 9.78
CA THR A 74 0.75 -17.28 9.83
C THR A 74 -0.46 -17.04 8.93
N PHE A 75 -1.02 -15.83 8.95
CA PHE A 75 -2.13 -15.46 8.06
C PHE A 75 -1.77 -15.67 6.59
N THR A 76 -0.60 -15.20 6.16
CA THR A 76 -0.15 -15.31 4.77
C THR A 76 0.05 -16.77 4.35
N ARG A 77 0.57 -17.61 5.26
CA ARG A 77 0.74 -19.04 5.02
C ARG A 77 -0.60 -19.76 4.86
N GLU A 78 -1.52 -19.58 5.81
CA GLU A 78 -2.84 -20.22 5.75
C GLU A 78 -3.66 -19.74 4.55
N LEU A 79 -3.54 -18.45 4.21
CA LEU A 79 -4.19 -17.89 3.03
C LEU A 79 -3.64 -18.50 1.71
N SER A 80 -2.35 -18.86 1.66
CA SER A 80 -1.78 -19.60 0.54
C SER A 80 -2.42 -20.97 0.37
N VAL A 81 -2.54 -21.73 1.46
CA VAL A 81 -3.18 -23.07 1.44
C VAL A 81 -4.65 -22.94 1.05
N PHE A 82 -5.35 -21.92 1.57
CA PHE A 82 -6.73 -21.65 1.18
C PHE A 82 -6.85 -21.31 -0.31
N HIS A 83 -5.94 -20.50 -0.86
CA HIS A 83 -5.92 -20.14 -2.28
C HIS A 83 -5.64 -21.33 -3.21
N GLU A 84 -4.80 -22.28 -2.77
CA GLU A 84 -4.52 -23.51 -3.53
C GLU A 84 -5.77 -24.41 -3.66
N VAL A 85 -6.60 -24.47 -2.62
CA VAL A 85 -7.86 -25.24 -2.63
C VAL A 85 -8.98 -24.48 -3.34
N PHE A 86 -9.08 -23.18 -3.10
CA PHE A 86 -10.07 -22.28 -3.69
C PHE A 86 -9.37 -21.13 -4.43
N PRO A 87 -9.08 -21.28 -5.73
CA PRO A 87 -8.34 -20.29 -6.52
C PRO A 87 -9.21 -19.08 -6.87
N LEU A 88 -9.68 -18.36 -5.86
CA LEU A 88 -10.46 -17.15 -6.00
C LEU A 88 -9.53 -15.96 -6.27
N PRO A 89 -9.78 -15.13 -7.30
CA PRO A 89 -8.91 -14.00 -7.64
C PRO A 89 -8.70 -13.01 -6.49
N GLU A 90 -9.78 -12.71 -5.77
CA GLU A 90 -9.77 -11.80 -4.61
C GLU A 90 -8.85 -12.30 -3.50
N VAL A 91 -8.88 -13.61 -3.22
CA VAL A 91 -8.01 -14.26 -2.22
C VAL A 91 -6.55 -14.16 -2.66
N GLY A 92 -6.25 -14.41 -3.93
CA GLY A 92 -4.90 -14.28 -4.48
C GLY A 92 -4.36 -12.85 -4.40
N ALA A 93 -5.21 -11.84 -4.63
CA ALA A 93 -4.85 -10.44 -4.48
C ALA A 93 -4.53 -10.08 -3.01
N ILE A 94 -5.35 -10.56 -2.07
CA ILE A 94 -5.12 -10.37 -0.63
C ILE A 94 -3.82 -11.05 -0.21
N TRP A 95 -3.56 -12.28 -0.68
CA TRP A 95 -2.34 -13.01 -0.39
C TRP A 95 -1.09 -12.25 -0.83
N ARG A 96 -1.03 -11.80 -2.09
CA ARG A 96 0.10 -10.99 -2.59
C ARG A 96 0.33 -9.72 -1.76
N ARG A 97 -0.77 -9.08 -1.34
CA ARG A 97 -0.71 -7.86 -0.52
C ARG A 97 -0.22 -8.16 0.90
N ALA A 98 -0.68 -9.25 1.52
CA ALA A 98 -0.24 -9.69 2.82
C ALA A 98 1.27 -10.04 2.80
N THR A 99 1.73 -10.79 1.80
CA THR A 99 3.16 -11.09 1.58
C THR A 99 4.00 -9.82 1.46
N THR A 100 3.51 -8.83 0.72
CA THR A 100 4.21 -7.54 0.57
C THR A 100 4.28 -6.78 1.91
N ALA A 101 3.23 -6.84 2.73
CA ALA A 101 3.21 -6.22 4.04
C ALA A 101 4.17 -6.89 5.03
N VAL A 102 4.30 -8.22 5.01
CA VAL A 102 5.32 -8.95 5.77
C VAL A 102 6.72 -8.50 5.37
N SER A 103 7.03 -8.50 4.07
CA SER A 103 8.33 -8.08 3.55
C SER A 103 8.68 -6.64 3.89
N LEU A 104 7.68 -5.75 3.98
CA LEU A 104 7.88 -4.34 4.32
C LEU A 104 8.34 -4.17 5.78
N GLU A 105 7.78 -4.93 6.73
CA GLU A 105 8.22 -4.87 8.13
C GLU A 105 9.67 -5.33 8.28
N ILE A 106 10.07 -6.39 7.57
CA ILE A 106 11.46 -6.84 7.51
C ILE A 106 12.34 -5.76 6.87
N SER A 107 11.90 -5.18 5.75
CA SER A 107 12.66 -4.16 5.03
C SER A 107 12.89 -2.92 5.90
N LYS A 108 11.90 -2.43 6.64
CA LYS A 108 12.05 -1.28 7.57
C LYS A 108 13.13 -1.52 8.61
N MET A 109 13.28 -2.75 9.12
CA MET A 109 14.33 -3.10 10.07
C MET A 109 15.73 -3.12 9.45
N GLN A 110 15.81 -3.30 8.13
CA GLN A 110 17.06 -3.32 7.38
C GLN A 110 17.46 -1.96 6.81
N ILE A 111 16.58 -0.95 6.82
CA ILE A 111 16.93 0.40 6.39
C ILE A 111 17.91 0.96 7.43
N PRO A 112 19.19 1.19 7.06
CA PRO A 112 20.11 1.88 7.95
C PRO A 112 19.49 3.25 8.26
N ALA A 113 19.52 3.67 9.53
CA ALA A 113 19.11 5.02 9.89
C ALA A 113 19.77 5.99 8.91
N ARG A 114 18.96 6.79 8.18
CA ARG A 114 19.51 7.86 7.34
C ARG A 114 20.45 8.63 8.24
N ALA A 115 21.74 8.65 7.90
CA ALA A 115 22.69 9.48 8.61
C ALA A 115 22.12 10.90 8.57
N SER A 116 21.60 11.37 9.70
CA SER A 116 21.21 12.75 9.91
C SER A 116 22.51 13.54 9.99
N GLY A 117 23.10 13.76 8.83
CA GLY A 117 24.34 14.48 8.64
C GLY A 117 24.10 15.65 7.70
N PHE A 118 24.86 16.72 7.92
CA PHE A 118 24.92 17.86 7.02
C PHE A 118 25.04 17.40 5.55
N PRO A 119 24.44 18.14 4.60
CA PRO A 119 24.63 17.83 3.18
C PRO A 119 26.12 17.70 2.86
N SER A 120 26.46 16.77 1.97
CA SER A 120 27.86 16.53 1.57
C SER A 120 28.57 17.86 1.31
N PRO A 121 29.76 18.11 1.90
CA PRO A 121 30.51 19.34 1.67
C PRO A 121 30.62 19.60 0.17
N MET A 122 30.07 20.71 -0.29
CA MET A 122 30.19 21.14 -1.68
C MET A 122 31.30 22.17 -1.78
N PRO A 123 32.21 22.06 -2.76
CA PRO A 123 33.23 23.08 -2.97
C PRO A 123 32.56 24.40 -3.37
N LEU A 124 32.93 25.48 -2.69
CA LEU A 124 32.55 26.83 -3.11
C LEU A 124 33.18 27.11 -4.48
N SER A 125 32.36 27.43 -5.49
CA SER A 125 32.85 27.75 -6.83
C SER A 125 33.50 29.15 -6.84
N VAL A 126 34.80 29.19 -6.55
CA VAL A 126 35.63 30.42 -6.58
C VAL A 126 35.66 31.03 -7.98
N ALA A 127 35.56 30.20 -9.03
CA ALA A 127 35.46 30.67 -10.41
C ALA A 127 34.17 31.46 -10.65
N SER A 128 33.03 30.95 -10.16
CA SER A 128 31.73 31.64 -10.28
C SER A 128 31.70 32.94 -9.47
N LEU A 129 32.27 32.95 -8.25
CA LEU A 129 32.39 34.17 -7.44
C LEU A 129 33.26 35.24 -8.12
N ARG A 130 34.42 34.84 -8.69
CA ARG A 130 35.28 35.77 -9.45
C ARG A 130 34.61 36.28 -10.71
N GLY A 131 33.90 35.42 -11.44
CA GLY A 131 33.12 35.82 -12.61
C GLY A 131 32.03 36.83 -12.25
N ALA A 132 31.29 36.58 -11.17
CA ALA A 132 30.26 37.50 -10.68
C ALA A 132 30.85 38.83 -10.21
N SER A 133 31.98 38.83 -9.49
CA SER A 133 32.64 40.07 -9.07
C SER A 133 33.18 40.88 -10.26
N ALA A 134 33.75 40.20 -11.26
CA ALA A 134 34.25 40.86 -12.47
C ALA A 134 33.08 41.47 -13.29
N ALA A 135 31.96 40.75 -13.43
CA ALA A 135 30.76 41.25 -14.08
C ALA A 135 30.17 42.46 -13.33
N ALA A 136 30.12 42.43 -11.99
CA ALA A 136 29.65 43.54 -11.18
C ALA A 136 30.55 44.79 -11.32
N ALA A 137 31.87 44.61 -11.39
CA ALA A 137 32.81 45.71 -11.63
C ALA A 137 32.61 46.38 -13.00
N LEU A 138 32.33 45.59 -14.05
CA LEU A 138 32.01 46.11 -15.38
C LEU A 138 30.68 46.86 -15.40
N LEU A 139 29.64 46.35 -14.73
CA LEU A 139 28.36 47.05 -14.63
C LEU A 139 28.51 48.40 -13.90
N ASN A 140 29.31 48.45 -12.82
CA ASN A 140 29.58 49.68 -12.09
C ASN A 140 30.37 50.70 -12.92
N SER A 141 31.35 50.27 -13.74
CA SER A 141 32.08 51.18 -14.62
C SER A 141 31.21 51.73 -15.76
N VAL A 142 30.33 50.90 -16.31
CA VAL A 142 29.34 51.31 -17.34
C VAL A 142 28.32 52.29 -16.76
N GLN A 143 27.90 52.15 -15.51
CA GLN A 143 27.01 53.11 -14.85
C GLN A 143 27.73 54.43 -14.47
N GLY A 144 29.02 54.38 -14.12
CA GLY A 144 29.84 55.56 -13.88
C GLY A 144 30.14 56.38 -15.15
N GLY A 145 30.18 55.74 -16.32
CA GLY A 145 30.43 56.40 -17.61
C GLY A 145 29.20 57.02 -18.29
N ARG A 146 27.99 56.92 -17.71
CA ARG A 146 26.74 57.41 -18.33
C ARG A 146 26.21 58.73 -17.73
N ARG A 147 27.01 59.44 -16.94
CA ARG A 147 26.74 60.83 -16.57
C ARG A 147 27.76 61.74 -17.23
N GLU A 148 27.44 62.20 -18.45
CA GLU A 148 27.51 63.59 -18.95
C GLU A 148 26.89 63.59 -20.36
N PRO A 149 25.88 64.44 -20.62
CA PRO A 149 26.18 65.63 -21.40
C PRO A 149 25.50 66.88 -20.82
N GLY A 150 26.29 67.90 -20.55
CA GLY A 150 25.84 69.23 -20.16
C GLY A 150 26.82 70.28 -20.64
N GLY A 151 26.57 70.77 -21.86
CA GLY A 151 27.24 71.91 -22.50
C GLY A 151 26.37 72.39 -23.64
#